data_AF-A0A4S4KK33-F1
#
_entry.id   AF-A0A4S4KK33-F1
#
_cell.length_a   1.000
_cell.length_b   1.000
_cell.length_c   1.000
_cell.angle_alpha   90.00
_cell.angle_beta   90.00
_cell.angle_gamma   90.00
#
_symmetry.space_group_name_H-M   'P 1'
#
loop_
_entity.id
_entity.type
_entity.pdbx_description
1 polymer ?
#
loop_
_entity_poly.entity_id
_entity_poly.type
_entity_poly.pdbx_seq_one_letter_code
_entity_poly.pdbx_strand_id
1 'polypeptide(L)'
;MPDPRVVYPRQAKRLITDPTKGIFVPLVVLSFATIIIGTINYGVPTGRISADFIYGLFWTYVSMSVIVCFPMLMIWFNKPHDLTQFTPAWAFLVFPMMLVGVVAFNVLRVIEASEPRALGVLLTGYIFQGLGFFMTFFYICIYIIRIMTTGFLDGHQANGAFVACGPPGFTALALISLGDAARKILKEHHLVSESAGEIWYASSVLSGLLLFGLAVFFFVFGALPYWFKLHKHLSEILGLGWILTLRKLGDIFGWNGFNIWHMIMTILMCITWVILFVLTAVAFWKGEIFISTPEEIIRDTYWLDMKLNQDLEKRSSDSEDIERGSENTTAEMSHYRRQAGRDQGHIETVTVQVHSVSARD
;
A
#
# COMPACT_ATOMS: atom_id res chain seq x y z
N MET A 1 -17.13 18.21 11.59
CA MET A 1 -15.68 18.43 11.75
C MET A 1 -15.08 18.57 10.36
N PRO A 2 -14.38 19.67 10.05
CA PRO A 2 -13.65 19.76 8.78
C PRO A 2 -12.50 18.74 8.77
N ASP A 3 -12.27 18.12 7.62
CA ASP A 3 -11.21 17.12 7.41
C ASP A 3 -9.82 17.68 7.84
N PRO A 4 -9.08 17.02 8.74
CA PRO A 4 -7.75 17.46 9.19
C PRO A 4 -6.77 17.74 8.05
N ARG A 5 -6.98 17.11 6.88
CA ARG A 5 -6.16 17.32 5.67
C ARG A 5 -6.27 18.74 5.10
N VAL A 6 -7.41 19.41 5.32
CA VAL A 6 -7.64 20.79 4.89
C VAL A 6 -6.99 21.78 5.87
N VAL A 7 -6.88 21.41 7.15
CA VAL A 7 -6.35 22.29 8.20
C VAL A 7 -4.82 22.21 8.29
N TYR A 8 -4.20 21.06 7.99
CA TYR A 8 -2.74 20.90 8.03
C TYR A 8 -2.16 20.11 6.82
N PRO A 9 -2.18 20.68 5.61
CA PRO A 9 -1.73 20.00 4.38
C PRO A 9 -0.25 19.56 4.44
N ARG A 10 0.58 20.24 5.25
CA ARG A 10 2.00 19.92 5.41
C ARG A 10 2.24 18.65 6.24
N GLN A 11 1.43 18.38 7.26
CA GLN A 11 1.52 17.16 8.09
C GLN A 11 1.01 15.94 7.33
N ALA A 12 -0.08 16.08 6.55
CA ALA A 12 -0.56 15.03 5.65
C ALA A 12 0.50 14.64 4.60
N LYS A 13 1.18 15.63 3.99
CA LYS A 13 2.27 15.37 3.05
C LYS A 13 3.46 14.66 3.71
N ARG A 14 3.80 15.00 4.96
CA ARG A 14 4.85 14.31 5.72
C ARG A 14 4.50 12.84 5.99
N LEU A 15 3.28 12.58 6.45
CA LEU A 15 2.80 11.21 6.71
C LEU A 15 2.88 10.33 5.46
N ILE A 16 2.51 10.87 4.30
CA ILE A 16 2.57 10.19 3.01
C ILE A 16 4.01 9.97 2.52
N THR A 17 4.94 10.85 2.87
CA THR A 17 6.34 10.80 2.40
C THR A 17 7.26 10.01 3.35
N ASP A 18 6.80 9.74 4.57
CA ASP A 18 7.49 8.89 5.53
C ASP A 18 7.27 7.41 5.15
N PRO A 19 8.32 6.64 4.79
CA PRO A 19 8.16 5.25 4.40
C PRO A 19 7.56 4.38 5.51
N THR A 20 7.85 4.68 6.78
CA THR A 20 7.43 3.82 7.91
C THR A 20 5.98 4.09 8.30
N LYS A 21 5.56 5.36 8.27
CA LYS A 21 4.17 5.74 8.58
C LYS A 21 3.25 5.68 7.35
N GLY A 22 3.82 5.75 6.14
CA GLY A 22 3.11 5.70 4.86
C GLY A 22 2.45 4.35 4.54
N ILE A 23 2.93 3.25 5.16
CA ILE A 23 2.35 1.91 4.97
C ILE A 23 0.87 1.80 5.36
N PHE A 24 0.39 2.71 6.21
CA PHE A 24 -1.00 2.74 6.66
C PHE A 24 -1.92 3.55 5.74
N VAL A 25 -1.37 4.36 4.82
CA VAL A 25 -2.19 5.18 3.89
C VAL A 25 -3.10 4.32 3.00
N PRO A 26 -2.64 3.17 2.44
CA PRO A 26 -3.51 2.27 1.67
C PRO A 26 -4.70 1.70 2.46
N LEU A 27 -4.67 1.71 3.81
CA LEU A 27 -5.80 1.26 4.64
C LEU A 27 -7.05 2.13 4.48
N VAL A 28 -6.90 3.38 4.05
CA VAL A 28 -8.05 4.22 3.67
C VAL A 28 -8.81 3.58 2.52
N VAL A 29 -8.10 3.10 1.49
CA VAL A 29 -8.72 2.38 0.37
C VAL A 29 -9.32 1.06 0.85
N LEU A 30 -8.64 0.35 1.74
CA LEU A 30 -9.16 -0.87 2.35
C LEU A 30 -10.52 -0.67 3.04
N SER A 31 -10.72 0.49 3.68
CA SER A 31 -11.99 0.83 4.32
C SER A 31 -13.12 0.95 3.30
N PHE A 32 -12.87 1.52 2.12
CA PHE A 32 -13.85 1.54 1.02
C PHE A 32 -14.26 0.13 0.56
N ALA A 33 -13.35 -0.84 0.54
CA ALA A 33 -13.70 -2.23 0.25
C ALA A 33 -14.76 -2.77 1.23
N THR A 34 -14.57 -2.54 2.54
CA THR A 34 -15.53 -2.98 3.55
C THR A 34 -16.89 -2.30 3.41
N ILE A 35 -16.91 -1.02 3.04
CA ILE A 35 -18.15 -0.27 2.75
C ILE A 35 -18.87 -0.86 1.55
N ILE A 36 -18.15 -1.17 0.45
CA ILE A 36 -18.74 -1.79 -0.75
C ILE A 36 -19.33 -3.16 -0.38
N ILE A 37 -18.58 -4.01 0.33
CA ILE A 37 -19.03 -5.34 0.75
C ILE A 37 -20.25 -5.23 1.67
N GLY A 38 -20.26 -4.27 2.61
CA GLY A 38 -21.40 -3.99 3.47
C GLY A 38 -22.62 -3.54 2.66
N THR A 39 -22.42 -2.67 1.67
CA THR A 39 -23.47 -2.18 0.78
C THR A 39 -24.08 -3.31 -0.04
N ILE A 40 -23.27 -4.26 -0.51
CA ILE A 40 -23.73 -5.47 -1.21
C ILE A 40 -24.54 -6.37 -0.28
N ASN A 41 -24.09 -6.61 0.95
CA ASN A 41 -24.77 -7.53 1.86
C ASN A 41 -26.04 -6.96 2.50
N TYR A 42 -26.11 -5.65 2.73
CA TYR A 42 -27.22 -5.02 3.45
C TYR A 42 -28.07 -4.09 2.58
N GLY A 43 -27.47 -3.41 1.59
CA GLY A 43 -28.16 -2.44 0.76
C GLY A 43 -28.87 -3.06 -0.45
N VAL A 44 -28.20 -3.97 -1.16
CA VAL A 44 -28.77 -4.62 -2.36
C VAL A 44 -30.03 -5.44 -2.04
N PRO A 45 -30.09 -6.28 -0.97
CA PRO A 45 -31.30 -7.04 -0.66
C PRO A 45 -32.53 -6.18 -0.34
N THR A 46 -32.36 -4.90 -0.02
CA THR A 46 -33.47 -3.98 0.22
C THR A 46 -34.07 -3.40 -1.07
N GLY A 47 -33.50 -3.71 -2.24
CA GLY A 47 -33.93 -3.21 -3.54
C GLY A 47 -33.60 -1.74 -3.80
N ARG A 48 -32.95 -1.05 -2.84
CA ARG A 48 -32.61 0.38 -2.93
C ARG A 48 -31.38 0.66 -3.78
N ILE A 49 -30.56 -0.35 -4.03
CA ILE A 49 -29.25 -0.21 -4.69
C ILE A 49 -29.22 -1.12 -5.92
N SER A 50 -28.97 -0.53 -7.08
CA SER A 50 -28.88 -1.24 -8.37
C SER A 50 -27.54 -1.96 -8.53
N ALA A 51 -27.54 -3.05 -9.30
CA ALA A 51 -26.34 -3.78 -9.72
C ALA A 51 -25.35 -2.87 -10.48
N ASP A 52 -25.85 -1.94 -11.31
CA ASP A 52 -25.02 -0.98 -12.06
C ASP A 52 -24.20 -0.08 -11.14
N PHE A 53 -24.79 0.34 -10.02
CA PHE A 53 -24.09 1.18 -9.04
C PHE A 53 -22.95 0.42 -8.36
N ILE A 54 -23.20 -0.85 -7.99
CA ILE A 54 -22.17 -1.73 -7.42
C ILE A 54 -21.04 -1.98 -8.42
N TYR A 55 -21.37 -2.16 -9.71
CA TYR A 55 -20.37 -2.29 -10.77
C TYR A 55 -19.51 -1.02 -10.91
N GLY A 56 -20.10 0.17 -10.84
CA GLY A 56 -19.36 1.44 -10.83
C GLY A 56 -18.45 1.58 -9.60
N LEU A 57 -18.92 1.16 -8.41
CA LEU A 57 -18.12 1.15 -7.19
C LEU A 57 -16.94 0.17 -7.27
N PHE A 58 -17.12 -0.98 -7.92
CA PHE A 58 -16.04 -1.94 -8.14
C PHE A 58 -14.87 -1.32 -8.90
N TRP A 59 -15.14 -0.71 -10.06
CA TRP A 59 -14.08 -0.07 -10.86
C TRP A 59 -13.45 1.14 -10.18
N THR A 60 -14.25 1.89 -9.41
CA THR A 60 -13.74 2.97 -8.56
C THR A 60 -12.74 2.43 -7.53
N TYR A 61 -13.08 1.32 -6.87
CA TYR A 61 -12.20 0.68 -5.89
C TYR A 61 -10.90 0.14 -6.51
N VAL A 62 -11.00 -0.52 -7.68
CA VAL A 62 -9.83 -1.00 -8.43
C VAL A 62 -8.91 0.17 -8.77
N SER A 63 -9.46 1.26 -9.30
CA SER A 63 -8.70 2.45 -9.69
C SER A 63 -8.02 3.10 -8.49
N MET A 64 -8.75 3.29 -7.38
CA MET A 64 -8.18 3.82 -6.14
C MET A 64 -7.07 2.92 -5.58
N SER A 65 -7.25 1.60 -5.65
CA SER A 65 -6.26 0.63 -5.19
C SER A 65 -4.95 0.76 -5.97
N VAL A 66 -5.02 0.86 -7.30
CA VAL A 66 -3.84 1.05 -8.15
C VAL A 66 -3.19 2.42 -7.89
N ILE A 67 -3.97 3.50 -7.92
CA ILE A 67 -3.48 4.88 -7.79
C ILE A 67 -2.81 5.12 -6.43
N VAL A 68 -3.28 4.47 -5.36
CA VAL A 68 -2.68 4.63 -4.03
C VAL A 68 -1.52 3.67 -3.81
N CYS A 69 -1.63 2.40 -4.21
CA CYS A 69 -0.62 1.40 -3.89
C CYS A 69 0.68 1.61 -4.70
N PHE A 70 0.61 1.91 -6.00
CA PHE A 70 1.83 2.04 -6.83
C PHE A 70 2.76 3.19 -6.38
N PRO A 71 2.26 4.43 -6.14
CA PRO A 71 3.11 5.50 -5.61
C PRO A 71 3.68 5.18 -4.23
N MET A 72 2.91 4.53 -3.36
CA MET A 72 3.39 4.13 -2.04
C MET A 72 4.47 3.05 -2.14
N LEU A 73 4.31 2.07 -3.03
CA LEU A 73 5.35 1.09 -3.33
C LEU A 73 6.60 1.75 -3.92
N MET A 74 6.45 2.75 -4.78
CA MET A 74 7.58 3.51 -5.33
C MET A 74 8.35 4.25 -4.22
N ILE A 75 7.64 4.95 -3.33
CA ILE A 75 8.26 5.64 -2.17
C ILE A 75 8.97 4.63 -1.28
N TRP A 76 8.33 3.49 -1.05
CA TRP A 76 8.87 2.40 -0.24
C TRP A 76 10.15 1.81 -0.84
N PHE A 77 10.15 1.41 -2.12
CA PHE A 77 11.32 0.78 -2.74
C PHE A 77 12.46 1.76 -3.05
N ASN A 78 12.21 3.07 -3.04
CA ASN A 78 13.26 4.10 -3.21
C ASN A 78 14.14 4.30 -1.97
N LYS A 79 13.85 3.63 -0.85
CA LYS A 79 14.66 3.72 0.37
C LYS A 79 15.16 2.33 0.78
N PRO A 80 16.42 2.20 1.23
CA PRO A 80 16.89 0.95 1.82
C PRO A 80 16.17 0.71 3.15
N HIS A 81 15.76 -0.53 3.39
CA HIS A 81 15.09 -0.96 4.61
C HIS A 81 15.92 -2.04 5.29
N ASP A 82 16.08 -1.92 6.61
CA ASP A 82 16.72 -2.96 7.41
C ASP A 82 15.72 -4.11 7.65
N LEU A 83 16.16 -5.34 7.37
CA LEU A 83 15.38 -6.56 7.58
C LEU A 83 15.09 -6.82 9.06
N THR A 84 15.91 -6.32 10.00
CA THR A 84 15.66 -6.51 11.43
C THR A 84 14.38 -5.81 11.90
N GLN A 85 14.01 -4.71 11.23
CA GLN A 85 12.83 -3.90 11.51
C GLN A 85 11.59 -4.35 10.72
N PHE A 86 11.71 -5.41 9.94
CA PHE A 86 10.60 -5.90 9.12
C PHE A 86 9.42 -6.32 10.00
N THR A 87 8.23 -5.83 9.65
CA THR A 87 6.97 -6.22 10.29
C THR A 87 5.98 -6.70 9.23
N PRO A 88 5.10 -7.67 9.53
CA PRO A 88 4.08 -8.11 8.57
C PRO A 88 3.13 -6.99 8.12
N ALA A 89 3.00 -5.91 8.91
CA ALA A 89 2.21 -4.73 8.56
C ALA A 89 2.70 -4.04 7.28
N TRP A 90 3.96 -4.23 6.86
CA TRP A 90 4.47 -3.69 5.62
C TRP A 90 3.71 -4.21 4.39
N ALA A 91 3.07 -5.37 4.50
CA ALA A 91 2.20 -5.90 3.47
C ALA A 91 0.94 -5.04 3.21
N PHE A 92 0.59 -4.11 4.10
CA PHE A 92 -0.53 -3.17 3.90
C PHE A 92 -0.41 -2.36 2.62
N LEU A 93 0.82 -2.15 2.12
CA LEU A 93 1.09 -1.50 0.83
C LEU A 93 0.42 -2.19 -0.37
N VAL A 94 0.16 -3.49 -0.29
CA VAL A 94 -0.46 -4.27 -1.38
C VAL A 94 -1.86 -4.77 -1.03
N PHE A 95 -2.32 -4.60 0.21
CA PHE A 95 -3.59 -5.15 0.69
C PHE A 95 -4.82 -4.66 -0.07
N PRO A 96 -4.95 -3.38 -0.45
CA PRO A 96 -6.09 -2.95 -1.26
C PRO A 96 -6.15 -3.64 -2.62
N MET A 97 -5.01 -3.79 -3.29
CA MET A 97 -4.94 -4.55 -4.54
C MET A 97 -5.33 -6.02 -4.32
N MET A 98 -4.85 -6.64 -3.24
CA MET A 98 -5.23 -8.01 -2.89
C MET A 98 -6.75 -8.15 -2.65
N LEU A 99 -7.37 -7.20 -1.95
CA LEU A 99 -8.81 -7.26 -1.63
C LEU A 99 -9.72 -7.03 -2.84
N VAL A 100 -9.20 -6.60 -3.99
CA VAL A 100 -9.98 -6.56 -5.24
C VAL A 100 -10.61 -7.92 -5.53
N GLY A 101 -9.91 -9.04 -5.29
CA GLY A 101 -10.48 -10.38 -5.46
C GLY A 101 -11.66 -10.66 -4.53
N VAL A 102 -11.58 -10.17 -3.28
CA VAL A 102 -12.67 -10.30 -2.30
C VAL A 102 -13.87 -9.43 -2.67
N VAL A 103 -13.63 -8.20 -3.11
CA VAL A 103 -14.69 -7.31 -3.60
C VAL A 103 -15.33 -7.90 -4.85
N ALA A 104 -14.53 -8.45 -5.78
CA ALA A 104 -15.01 -9.05 -7.03
C ALA A 104 -16.03 -10.16 -6.80
N PHE A 105 -15.75 -11.16 -5.95
CA PHE A 105 -16.74 -12.23 -5.73
C PHE A 105 -18.02 -11.73 -5.05
N ASN A 106 -17.93 -10.67 -4.24
CA ASN A 106 -19.13 -10.07 -3.66
C ASN A 106 -19.96 -9.34 -4.72
N VAL A 107 -19.31 -8.63 -5.65
CA VAL A 107 -19.97 -7.97 -6.78
C VAL A 107 -20.64 -8.99 -7.71
N LEU A 108 -19.98 -10.13 -7.96
CA LEU A 108 -20.52 -11.24 -8.76
C LEU A 108 -21.76 -11.92 -8.17
N ARG A 109 -22.11 -11.65 -6.90
CA ARG A 109 -23.39 -12.11 -6.31
C ARG A 109 -24.58 -11.28 -6.76
N VAL A 110 -24.34 -10.09 -7.32
CA VAL A 110 -25.36 -9.11 -7.70
C VAL A 110 -25.50 -9.00 -9.22
N ILE A 111 -24.41 -9.22 -9.95
CA ILE A 111 -24.40 -9.20 -11.42
C ILE A 111 -24.80 -10.58 -11.96
N GLU A 112 -25.64 -10.63 -12.98
CA GLU A 112 -26.04 -11.89 -13.62
C GLU A 112 -24.86 -12.52 -14.37
N ALA A 113 -24.77 -13.86 -14.30
CA ALA A 113 -23.66 -14.60 -14.91
C ALA A 113 -23.68 -14.59 -16.44
N SER A 114 -24.81 -14.25 -17.06
CA SER A 114 -25.00 -14.09 -18.51
C SER A 114 -24.43 -12.77 -19.04
N GLU A 115 -24.22 -11.78 -18.17
CA GLU A 115 -23.72 -10.47 -18.57
C GLU A 115 -22.22 -10.52 -18.88
N PRO A 116 -21.75 -9.96 -20.02
CA PRO A 116 -20.33 -9.85 -20.31
C PRO A 116 -19.51 -9.12 -19.24
N ARG A 117 -20.17 -8.25 -18.45
CA ARG A 117 -19.58 -7.52 -17.33
C ARG A 117 -19.13 -8.45 -16.20
N ALA A 118 -19.86 -9.56 -15.95
CA ALA A 118 -19.51 -10.54 -14.93
C ALA A 118 -18.16 -11.20 -15.23
N LEU A 119 -17.90 -11.53 -16.50
CA LEU A 119 -16.60 -12.06 -16.92
C LEU A 119 -15.46 -11.06 -16.65
N GLY A 120 -15.67 -9.78 -16.95
CA GLY A 120 -14.68 -8.74 -16.69
C GLY A 120 -14.33 -8.61 -15.20
N VAL A 121 -15.34 -8.64 -14.33
CA VAL A 121 -15.15 -8.61 -12.86
C VAL A 121 -14.44 -9.87 -12.38
N LEU A 122 -14.81 -11.04 -12.90
CA LEU A 122 -14.18 -12.33 -12.55
C LEU A 122 -12.70 -12.34 -12.88
N LEU A 123 -12.34 -12.01 -14.13
CA LEU A 123 -10.94 -12.00 -14.58
C LEU A 123 -10.11 -10.95 -13.85
N THR A 124 -10.66 -9.75 -13.65
CA THR A 124 -10.00 -8.69 -12.85
C THR A 124 -9.78 -9.16 -11.42
N GLY A 125 -10.77 -9.82 -10.82
CA GLY A 125 -10.68 -10.42 -9.49
C GLY A 125 -9.51 -11.40 -9.39
N TYR A 126 -9.37 -12.33 -10.36
CA TYR A 126 -8.26 -13.29 -10.38
C TYR A 126 -6.89 -12.64 -10.59
N ILE A 127 -6.78 -11.66 -11.50
CA ILE A 127 -5.50 -10.97 -11.78
C ILE A 127 -4.99 -10.28 -10.52
N PHE A 128 -5.83 -9.48 -9.87
CA PHE A 128 -5.45 -8.78 -8.66
C PHE A 128 -5.28 -9.71 -7.45
N GLN A 129 -6.07 -10.77 -7.35
CA GLN A 129 -5.89 -11.79 -6.32
C GLN A 129 -4.54 -12.50 -6.46
N GLY A 130 -4.13 -12.84 -7.70
CA GLY A 130 -2.83 -13.43 -7.98
C GLY A 130 -1.68 -12.49 -7.64
N LEU A 131 -1.77 -11.22 -8.05
CA LEU A 131 -0.79 -10.18 -7.69
C LEU A 131 -0.65 -10.04 -6.17
N GLY A 132 -1.78 -9.93 -5.46
CA GLY A 132 -1.80 -9.84 -4.00
C GLY A 132 -1.22 -11.08 -3.32
N PHE A 133 -1.57 -12.28 -3.81
CA PHE A 133 -1.06 -13.54 -3.30
C PHE A 133 0.47 -13.64 -3.41
N PHE A 134 1.04 -13.45 -4.60
CA PHE A 134 2.49 -13.59 -4.79
C PHE A 134 3.27 -12.53 -4.01
N MET A 135 2.80 -11.27 -4.03
CA MET A 135 3.43 -10.23 -3.24
C MET A 135 3.42 -10.58 -1.75
N THR A 136 2.25 -10.88 -1.18
CA THR A 136 2.16 -11.22 0.24
C THR A 136 2.93 -12.49 0.61
N PHE A 137 3.04 -13.47 -0.30
CA PHE A 137 3.90 -14.64 -0.11
C PHE A 137 5.37 -14.25 0.06
N PHE A 138 5.90 -13.31 -0.75
CA PHE A 138 7.27 -12.80 -0.57
C PHE A 138 7.46 -12.08 0.78
N TYR A 139 6.49 -11.25 1.20
CA TYR A 139 6.54 -10.59 2.51
C TYR A 139 6.54 -11.62 3.66
N ILE A 140 5.78 -12.71 3.52
CA ILE A 140 5.77 -13.80 4.51
C ILE A 140 7.13 -14.51 4.56
N CYS A 141 7.77 -14.78 3.41
CA CYS A 141 9.11 -15.36 3.39
C CYS A 141 10.13 -14.47 4.12
N ILE A 142 10.08 -13.16 3.87
CA ILE A 142 10.95 -12.18 4.55
C ILE A 142 10.65 -12.15 6.05
N TYR A 143 9.37 -12.22 6.44
CA TYR A 143 8.96 -12.29 7.84
C TYR A 143 9.56 -13.49 8.56
N ILE A 144 9.51 -14.68 7.95
CA ILE A 144 10.13 -15.89 8.51
C ILE A 144 11.63 -15.67 8.72
N ILE A 145 12.33 -15.15 7.71
CA ILE A 145 13.77 -14.84 7.82
C ILE A 145 14.04 -13.87 8.98
N ARG A 146 13.23 -12.82 9.12
CA ARG A 146 13.36 -11.85 10.21
C ARG A 146 13.20 -12.51 11.58
N ILE A 147 12.22 -13.39 11.75
CA ILE A 147 12.02 -14.09 13.02
C ILE A 147 13.17 -15.06 13.30
N MET A 148 13.69 -15.72 12.28
CA MET A 148 14.85 -16.61 12.43
C MET A 148 16.11 -15.83 12.86
N THR A 149 16.27 -14.58 12.43
CA THR A 149 17.46 -13.77 12.77
C THR A 149 17.32 -12.99 14.06
N THR A 150 16.13 -12.46 14.37
CA THR A 150 15.92 -11.55 15.52
C THR A 150 15.08 -12.15 16.64
N GLY A 151 14.47 -13.32 16.42
CA GLY A 151 13.49 -13.91 17.32
C GLY A 151 12.08 -13.35 17.11
N PHE A 152 11.17 -13.76 18.00
CA PHE A 152 9.77 -13.32 17.98
C PHE A 152 9.62 -11.81 18.18
N LEU A 153 8.53 -11.25 17.66
CA LEU A 153 8.15 -9.85 17.89
C LEU A 153 7.70 -9.69 19.36
N ASP A 154 8.23 -8.69 20.06
CA ASP A 154 7.90 -8.38 21.46
C ASP A 154 7.15 -7.03 21.56
N GLY A 155 6.37 -6.83 22.63
CA GLY A 155 5.64 -5.59 22.91
C GLY A 155 4.54 -5.25 21.90
N HIS A 156 4.38 -3.96 21.55
CA HIS A 156 3.34 -3.48 20.62
C HIS A 156 3.46 -4.08 19.20
N GLN A 157 4.65 -4.55 18.81
CA GLN A 157 4.87 -5.18 17.51
C GLN A 157 4.32 -6.61 17.44
N ALA A 158 4.08 -7.28 18.58
CA ALA A 158 3.55 -8.63 18.64
C ALA A 158 2.16 -8.75 17.97
N ASN A 159 1.37 -7.68 17.96
CA ASN A 159 0.08 -7.62 17.29
C ASN A 159 0.21 -7.76 15.78
N GLY A 160 1.27 -7.18 15.24
CA GLY A 160 1.61 -7.26 13.82
C GLY A 160 1.87 -8.69 13.36
N ALA A 161 2.18 -9.63 14.25
CA ALA A 161 2.36 -11.04 13.90
C ALA A 161 1.06 -11.66 13.34
N PHE A 162 -0.11 -11.29 13.87
CA PHE A 162 -1.39 -11.82 13.38
C PHE A 162 -1.75 -11.35 11.98
N VAL A 163 -1.20 -10.21 11.53
CA VAL A 163 -1.37 -9.75 10.15
C VAL A 163 -0.84 -10.77 9.15
N ALA A 164 0.17 -11.57 9.51
CA ALA A 164 0.75 -12.61 8.63
C ALA A 164 -0.25 -13.73 8.29
N CYS A 165 -1.23 -14.04 9.15
CA CYS A 165 -2.24 -15.05 8.86
C CYS A 165 -3.37 -14.54 7.95
N GLY A 166 -3.51 -13.22 7.81
CA GLY A 166 -4.55 -12.57 7.02
C GLY A 166 -4.47 -12.91 5.52
N PRO A 167 -3.35 -12.61 4.82
CA PRO A 167 -3.20 -12.82 3.40
C PRO A 167 -3.53 -14.22 2.89
N PRO A 168 -3.00 -15.33 3.47
CA PRO A 168 -3.36 -16.67 3.02
C PRO A 168 -4.83 -16.97 3.29
N GLY A 169 -5.39 -16.50 4.40
CA GLY A 169 -6.80 -16.65 4.73
C GLY A 169 -7.73 -15.96 3.72
N PHE A 170 -7.51 -14.67 3.44
CA PHE A 170 -8.30 -13.92 2.47
C PHE A 170 -8.13 -14.44 1.04
N THR A 171 -6.92 -14.88 0.68
CA THR A 171 -6.67 -15.48 -0.64
C THR A 171 -7.44 -16.79 -0.80
N ALA A 172 -7.44 -17.65 0.22
CA ALA A 172 -8.24 -18.88 0.21
C ALA A 172 -9.73 -18.58 0.02
N LEU A 173 -10.26 -17.61 0.78
CA LEU A 173 -11.65 -17.17 0.66
C LEU A 173 -11.99 -16.69 -0.75
N ALA A 174 -11.12 -15.83 -1.31
CA ALA A 174 -11.31 -15.25 -2.63
C ALA A 174 -11.25 -16.32 -3.73
N LEU A 175 -10.26 -17.21 -3.71
CA LEU A 175 -10.14 -18.28 -4.69
C LEU A 175 -11.37 -19.19 -4.69
N ILE A 176 -11.79 -19.67 -3.51
CA ILE A 176 -12.97 -20.55 -3.40
C ILE A 176 -14.23 -19.85 -3.93
N SER A 177 -14.42 -18.58 -3.59
CA SER A 177 -15.63 -17.83 -3.95
C SER A 177 -15.63 -17.37 -5.41
N LEU A 178 -14.49 -16.98 -5.97
CA LEU A 178 -14.33 -16.68 -7.39
C LEU A 178 -14.45 -17.96 -8.22
N GLY A 179 -13.91 -19.08 -7.75
CA GLY A 179 -14.06 -20.39 -8.38
C GLY A 179 -15.51 -20.80 -8.47
N ASP A 180 -16.29 -20.58 -7.40
CA ASP A 180 -17.72 -20.85 -7.38
C ASP A 180 -18.48 -20.02 -8.42
N ALA A 181 -18.18 -18.71 -8.50
CA ALA A 181 -18.77 -17.83 -9.51
C ALA A 181 -18.35 -18.24 -10.94
N ALA A 182 -17.11 -18.69 -11.13
CA ALA A 182 -16.58 -19.10 -12.41
C ALA A 182 -17.33 -20.30 -13.01
N ARG A 183 -17.87 -21.21 -12.18
CA ARG A 183 -18.70 -22.33 -12.64
C ARG A 183 -19.87 -21.88 -13.51
N LYS A 184 -20.55 -20.82 -13.06
CA LYS A 184 -21.72 -20.27 -13.74
C LYS A 184 -21.29 -19.43 -14.94
N ILE A 185 -20.37 -18.49 -14.74
CA ILE A 185 -19.96 -17.51 -15.75
C ILE A 185 -19.32 -18.19 -16.97
N LEU A 186 -18.37 -19.12 -16.76
CA LEU A 186 -17.71 -19.78 -17.88
C LEU A 186 -18.67 -20.66 -18.70
N LYS A 187 -19.64 -21.29 -18.02
CA LYS A 187 -20.65 -22.12 -18.66
C LYS A 187 -21.58 -21.28 -19.54
N GLU A 188 -22.09 -20.16 -19.02
CA GLU A 188 -23.01 -19.27 -19.74
C GLU A 188 -22.36 -18.61 -20.97
N HIS A 189 -21.07 -18.28 -20.89
CA HIS A 189 -20.35 -17.67 -22.01
C HIS A 189 -19.70 -18.67 -22.97
N HIS A 190 -19.86 -19.98 -22.75
CA HIS A 190 -19.24 -21.05 -23.55
C HIS A 190 -17.71 -20.88 -23.72
N LEU A 191 -17.02 -20.48 -22.65
CA LEU A 191 -15.59 -20.16 -22.68
C LEU A 191 -14.72 -21.33 -22.20
N VAL A 192 -13.56 -21.50 -22.84
CA VAL A 192 -12.53 -22.51 -22.55
C VAL A 192 -12.96 -23.95 -22.86
N SER A 193 -13.94 -24.48 -22.14
CA SER A 193 -14.47 -25.85 -22.29
C SER A 193 -15.75 -26.00 -21.45
N GLU A 194 -16.64 -26.93 -21.81
CA GLU A 194 -17.86 -27.23 -21.04
C GLU A 194 -17.58 -27.58 -19.57
N SER A 195 -16.45 -28.24 -19.29
CA SER A 195 -16.03 -28.62 -17.94
C SER A 195 -15.11 -27.60 -17.27
N ALA A 196 -14.75 -26.51 -17.94
CA ALA A 196 -13.75 -25.57 -17.44
C ALA A 196 -14.16 -24.95 -16.10
N GLY A 197 -15.44 -24.58 -15.95
CA GLY A 197 -15.98 -24.01 -14.72
C GLY A 197 -15.80 -24.92 -13.50
N GLU A 198 -16.17 -26.19 -13.62
CA GLU A 198 -16.03 -27.17 -12.52
C GLU A 198 -14.56 -27.47 -12.20
N ILE A 199 -13.69 -27.57 -13.21
CA ILE A 199 -12.24 -27.77 -13.01
C ILE A 199 -11.64 -26.57 -12.27
N TRP A 200 -12.05 -25.35 -12.62
CA TRP A 200 -11.55 -24.13 -11.97
C TRP A 200 -11.98 -24.04 -10.52
N TYR A 201 -13.23 -24.41 -10.24
CA TYR A 201 -13.74 -24.50 -8.87
C TYR A 201 -13.02 -25.57 -8.05
N ALA A 202 -12.88 -26.79 -8.57
CA ALA A 202 -12.18 -27.87 -7.88
C ALA A 202 -10.73 -27.50 -7.56
N SER A 203 -10.02 -26.89 -8.52
CA SER A 203 -8.66 -26.37 -8.33
C SER A 203 -8.63 -25.29 -7.26
N SER A 204 -9.61 -24.38 -7.26
CA SER A 204 -9.70 -23.29 -6.27
C SER A 204 -10.00 -23.79 -4.86
N VAL A 205 -10.81 -24.84 -4.71
CA VAL A 205 -11.06 -25.51 -3.41
C VAL A 205 -9.78 -26.16 -2.88
N LEU A 206 -9.04 -26.87 -3.73
CA LEU A 206 -7.76 -27.47 -3.34
C LEU A 206 -6.74 -26.40 -2.92
N SER A 207 -6.55 -25.37 -3.73
CA SER A 207 -5.66 -24.24 -3.40
C SER A 207 -6.10 -23.52 -2.13
N GLY A 208 -7.41 -23.30 -1.96
CA GLY A 208 -7.97 -22.69 -0.76
C GLY A 208 -7.72 -23.52 0.51
N LEU A 209 -7.80 -24.85 0.42
CA LEU A 209 -7.49 -25.75 1.54
C LEU A 209 -6.01 -25.69 1.94
N LEU A 210 -5.09 -25.66 0.96
CA LEU A 210 -3.65 -25.53 1.23
C LEU A 210 -3.34 -24.19 1.91
N LEU A 211 -3.91 -23.09 1.40
CA LEU A 211 -3.73 -21.76 1.96
C LEU A 211 -4.39 -21.61 3.34
N PHE A 212 -5.51 -22.29 3.58
CA PHE A 212 -6.12 -22.36 4.90
C PHE A 212 -5.18 -22.98 5.93
N GLY A 213 -4.50 -24.09 5.59
CA GLY A 213 -3.48 -24.70 6.45
C GLY A 213 -2.35 -23.73 6.79
N LEU A 214 -1.86 -22.97 5.79
CA LEU A 214 -0.84 -21.94 5.99
C LEU A 214 -1.33 -20.80 6.90
N ALA A 215 -2.58 -20.36 6.75
CA ALA A 215 -3.16 -19.32 7.58
C ALA A 215 -3.28 -19.75 9.05
N VAL A 216 -3.76 -20.98 9.30
CA VAL A 216 -3.84 -21.56 10.65
C VAL A 216 -2.44 -21.69 11.26
N PHE A 217 -1.44 -22.12 10.48
CA PHE A 217 -0.05 -22.18 10.94
C PHE A 217 0.43 -20.81 11.44
N PHE A 218 0.29 -19.74 10.65
CA PHE A 218 0.72 -18.41 11.07
C PHE A 218 -0.08 -17.85 12.25
N PHE A 219 -1.37 -18.18 12.34
CA PHE A 219 -2.19 -17.80 13.48
C PHE A 219 -1.66 -18.43 14.78
N VAL A 220 -1.42 -19.75 14.78
CA VAL A 220 -0.86 -20.47 15.93
C VAL A 220 0.55 -19.96 16.22
N PHE A 221 1.38 -19.80 15.20
CA PHE A 221 2.75 -19.33 15.33
C PHE A 221 2.84 -17.91 15.92
N GLY A 222 1.92 -17.02 15.54
CA GLY A 222 1.78 -15.69 16.13
C GLY A 222 1.21 -15.71 17.55
N ALA A 223 0.41 -16.71 17.91
CA ALA A 223 -0.15 -16.86 19.26
C ALA A 223 0.83 -17.45 20.28
N LEU A 224 1.81 -18.27 19.86
CA LEU A 224 2.77 -18.93 20.76
C LEU A 224 3.52 -17.94 21.68
N PRO A 225 4.09 -16.82 21.19
CA PRO A 225 4.79 -15.86 22.06
C PRO A 225 3.91 -15.23 23.14
N TYR A 226 2.60 -15.07 22.88
CA TYR A 226 1.67 -14.55 23.88
C TYR A 226 1.52 -15.50 25.07
N TRP A 227 1.54 -16.80 24.81
CA TRP A 227 1.38 -17.81 25.85
C TRP A 227 2.65 -17.98 26.69
N PHE A 228 3.83 -17.78 26.09
CA PHE A 228 5.11 -18.10 26.72
C PHE A 228 5.93 -16.88 27.20
N LYS A 229 5.69 -15.66 26.70
CA LYS A 229 6.55 -14.49 26.98
C LYS A 229 5.84 -13.23 27.47
N LEU A 230 4.56 -12.99 27.14
CA LEU A 230 3.97 -11.66 27.36
C LEU A 230 3.21 -11.53 28.70
N HIS A 231 3.57 -10.51 29.47
CA HIS A 231 2.75 -9.98 30.56
C HIS A 231 1.40 -9.48 30.01
N LYS A 232 0.34 -10.26 30.23
CA LYS A 232 -1.13 -9.99 30.32
C LYS A 232 -1.78 -8.71 29.73
N HIS A 233 -1.22 -8.01 28.75
CA HIS A 233 -1.92 -6.95 28.02
C HIS A 233 -2.12 -7.34 26.56
N LEU A 234 -3.35 -7.78 26.25
CA LEU A 234 -3.84 -7.97 24.89
C LEU A 234 -4.39 -6.63 24.41
N SER A 235 -3.65 -5.93 23.56
CA SER A 235 -4.22 -4.89 22.71
C SER A 235 -4.17 -5.44 21.29
N GLU A 236 -5.31 -5.73 20.66
CA GLU A 236 -5.45 -5.85 19.19
C GLU A 236 -4.87 -7.10 18.50
N ILE A 237 -5.69 -8.16 18.40
CA ILE A 237 -5.47 -9.32 17.52
C ILE A 237 -6.20 -9.08 16.19
N LEU A 238 -5.47 -8.99 15.08
CA LEU A 238 -6.02 -8.84 13.73
C LEU A 238 -5.63 -10.04 12.85
N GLY A 239 -6.57 -10.95 12.61
CA GLY A 239 -6.37 -12.15 11.78
C GLY A 239 -7.70 -12.75 11.29
N LEU A 240 -8.42 -12.02 10.43
CA LEU A 240 -9.85 -12.26 10.17
C LEU A 240 -10.16 -13.17 8.96
N GLY A 241 -9.25 -13.25 7.98
CA GLY A 241 -9.54 -13.88 6.68
C GLY A 241 -9.77 -15.40 6.75
N TRP A 242 -9.00 -16.11 7.59
CA TRP A 242 -9.09 -17.57 7.69
C TRP A 242 -10.35 -18.06 8.40
N ILE A 243 -10.95 -17.24 9.28
CA ILE A 243 -12.21 -17.56 9.98
C ILE A 243 -13.36 -17.67 8.97
N LEU A 244 -13.38 -16.78 7.96
CA LEU A 244 -14.38 -16.82 6.88
C LEU A 244 -14.15 -18.01 5.94
N THR A 245 -12.89 -18.31 5.63
CA THR A 245 -12.52 -19.50 4.85
C THR A 245 -12.94 -20.79 5.55
N LEU A 246 -12.77 -20.87 6.86
CA LEU A 246 -13.19 -22.02 7.67
C LEU A 246 -14.69 -22.30 7.50
N ARG A 247 -15.53 -21.26 7.51
CA ARG A 247 -16.96 -21.40 7.24
C ARG A 247 -17.24 -21.94 5.85
N LYS A 248 -16.60 -21.37 4.83
CA LYS A 248 -16.77 -21.83 3.44
C LYS A 248 -16.34 -23.28 3.24
N LEU A 249 -15.22 -23.70 3.83
CA LEU A 249 -14.79 -25.09 3.79
C LEU A 249 -15.76 -26.00 4.56
N GLY A 250 -16.30 -25.54 5.69
CA GLY A 250 -17.33 -26.27 6.44
C GLY A 250 -18.60 -26.53 5.62
N ASP A 251 -19.04 -25.53 4.84
CA ASP A 251 -20.19 -25.64 3.94
C ASP A 251 -19.90 -26.58 2.76
N ILE A 252 -18.67 -26.58 2.22
CA ILE A 252 -18.27 -27.44 1.07
C ILE A 252 -18.14 -28.91 1.48
N PHE A 253 -17.46 -29.19 2.60
CA PHE A 253 -17.22 -30.57 3.05
C PHE A 253 -18.35 -31.14 3.92
N GLY A 254 -19.37 -30.34 4.26
CA GLY A 254 -20.49 -30.75 5.10
C GLY A 254 -20.09 -31.11 6.54
N TRP A 255 -18.92 -30.66 7.01
CA TRP A 255 -18.40 -31.02 8.33
C TRP A 255 -18.79 -29.99 9.39
N ASN A 256 -19.71 -30.39 10.28
CA ASN A 256 -20.22 -29.53 11.36
C ASN A 256 -19.13 -29.01 12.31
N GLY A 257 -18.00 -29.72 12.44
CA GLY A 257 -16.87 -29.30 13.27
C GLY A 257 -16.32 -27.93 12.86
N PHE A 258 -16.14 -27.68 11.56
CA PHE A 258 -15.66 -26.39 11.05
C PHE A 258 -16.65 -25.26 11.32
N ASN A 259 -17.95 -25.54 11.28
CA ASN A 259 -18.98 -24.56 11.57
C ASN A 259 -19.01 -24.16 13.05
N ILE A 260 -18.84 -25.13 13.96
CA ILE A 260 -18.73 -24.88 15.40
C ILE A 260 -17.48 -24.04 15.71
N TRP A 261 -16.32 -24.42 15.15
CA TRP A 261 -15.09 -23.66 15.32
C TRP A 261 -15.18 -22.25 14.77
N HIS A 262 -15.78 -22.07 13.59
CA HIS A 262 -16.06 -20.76 13.03
C HIS A 262 -16.91 -19.90 13.96
N MET A 263 -17.96 -20.47 14.55
CA MET A 263 -18.83 -19.78 15.51
C MET A 263 -18.04 -19.33 16.75
N ILE A 264 -17.24 -20.21 17.35
CA ILE A 264 -16.40 -19.88 18.52
C ILE A 264 -15.45 -18.72 18.20
N MET A 265 -14.73 -18.80 17.09
CA MET A 265 -13.79 -17.75 16.68
C MET A 265 -14.49 -16.43 16.37
N THR A 266 -15.68 -16.48 15.80
CA THR A 266 -16.51 -15.29 15.54
C THR A 266 -16.95 -14.62 16.85
N ILE A 267 -17.34 -15.40 17.87
CA ILE A 267 -17.69 -14.86 19.19
C ILE A 267 -16.48 -14.18 19.82
N LEU A 268 -15.30 -14.82 19.82
CA LEU A 268 -14.07 -14.23 20.37
C LEU A 268 -13.69 -12.92 19.66
N MET A 269 -13.86 -12.89 18.35
CA MET A 269 -13.66 -11.69 17.52
C MET A 269 -14.64 -10.57 17.91
N CYS A 270 -15.93 -10.87 18.05
CA CYS A 270 -16.93 -9.89 18.49
C CYS A 270 -16.60 -9.33 19.88
N ILE A 271 -16.21 -10.17 20.83
CA ILE A 271 -15.80 -9.75 22.18
C ILE A 271 -14.60 -8.79 22.09
N THR A 272 -13.58 -9.18 21.32
CA THR A 272 -12.37 -8.35 21.13
C THR A 272 -12.75 -6.99 20.54
N TRP A 273 -13.64 -6.97 19.54
CA TRP A 273 -14.08 -5.75 18.90
C TRP A 273 -14.86 -4.83 19.84
N VAL A 274 -15.73 -5.38 20.70
CA VAL A 274 -16.43 -4.61 21.73
C VAL A 274 -15.46 -4.02 22.75
N ILE A 275 -14.46 -4.80 23.20
CA ILE A 275 -13.41 -4.31 24.11
C ILE A 275 -12.66 -3.14 23.46
N LEU A 276 -12.22 -3.29 22.21
CA LEU A 276 -11.53 -2.22 21.48
C LEU A 276 -12.40 -0.99 21.32
N PHE A 277 -13.67 -1.16 20.95
CA PHE A 277 -14.60 -0.06 20.82
C PHE A 277 -14.77 0.72 22.13
N VAL A 278 -14.91 0.01 23.27
CA VAL A 278 -14.99 0.63 24.59
C VAL A 278 -13.69 1.35 24.94
N LEU A 279 -12.53 0.73 24.72
CA LEU A 279 -11.23 1.36 24.95
C LEU A 279 -11.04 2.62 24.10
N THR A 280 -11.42 2.58 22.83
CA THR A 280 -11.39 3.75 21.94
C THR A 280 -12.35 4.83 22.42
N ALA A 281 -13.56 4.50 22.86
CA ALA A 281 -14.51 5.47 23.42
C ALA A 281 -13.99 6.10 24.72
N VAL A 282 -13.38 5.30 25.60
CA VAL A 282 -12.75 5.79 26.83
C VAL A 282 -11.55 6.69 26.52
N ALA A 283 -10.68 6.30 25.59
CA ALA A 283 -9.56 7.11 25.15
C ALA A 283 -10.01 8.43 24.50
N PHE A 284 -11.13 8.39 23.75
CA PHE A 284 -11.76 9.58 23.19
C PHE A 284 -12.28 10.51 24.29
N TRP A 285 -12.97 9.97 25.30
CA TRP A 285 -13.46 10.75 26.44
C TRP A 285 -12.35 11.32 27.32
N LYS A 286 -11.22 10.61 27.45
CA LYS A 286 -10.04 11.10 28.17
C LYS A 286 -9.22 12.14 27.38
N GLY A 287 -9.52 12.34 26.10
CA GLY A 287 -8.81 13.29 25.24
C GLY A 287 -7.42 12.83 24.78
N GLU A 288 -7.04 11.57 25.05
CA GLU A 288 -5.70 11.04 24.72
C GLU A 288 -5.48 10.81 23.21
N ILE A 289 -6.53 10.84 22.39
CA ILE A 289 -6.45 10.58 20.94
C ILE A 289 -5.95 11.78 20.13
N PHE A 290 -6.15 13.01 20.63
CA PHE A 290 -5.84 14.24 19.87
C PHE A 290 -4.59 14.99 20.36
N ILE A 291 -3.98 14.55 21.46
CA ILE A 291 -2.78 15.19 22.02
C ILE A 291 -1.56 14.50 21.40
N SER A 292 -0.94 15.15 20.40
CA SER A 292 0.38 14.74 19.92
C SER A 292 1.37 14.82 21.09
N THR A 293 2.12 13.75 21.34
CA THR A 293 3.15 13.73 22.39
C THR A 293 4.14 14.87 22.19
N PRO A 294 4.62 15.53 23.27
CA PRO A 294 5.61 16.61 23.17
C PRO A 294 6.86 16.19 22.37
N GLU A 295 7.25 14.91 22.41
CA GLU A 295 8.36 14.39 21.60
C GLU A 295 8.10 14.45 20.09
N GLU A 296 6.86 14.23 19.62
CA GLU A 296 6.53 14.33 18.19
C GLU A 296 6.56 15.79 17.71
N ILE A 297 6.16 16.75 18.55
CA ILE A 297 6.21 18.19 18.26
C ILE A 297 7.67 18.67 18.19
N ILE A 298 8.52 18.24 19.13
CA ILE A 298 9.95 18.58 19.16
C ILE A 298 10.66 17.99 17.94
N ARG A 299 10.40 16.73 17.60
CA ARG A 299 10.98 16.08 16.41
C ARG A 299 10.55 16.77 15.10
N ASP A 300 9.29 17.22 15.02
CA ASP A 300 8.78 18.00 13.89
C ASP A 300 9.48 19.37 13.79
N THR A 301 9.81 19.99 14.92
CA THR A 301 10.50 21.29 14.97
C THR A 301 11.96 21.16 14.53
N TYR A 302 12.68 20.15 15.03
CA TYR A 302 14.06 19.87 14.64
C TYR A 302 14.19 19.51 13.15
N TRP A 303 13.26 18.74 12.60
CA TRP A 303 13.29 18.38 11.17
C TRP A 303 13.01 19.59 10.28
N LEU A 304 12.15 20.50 10.72
CA LEU A 304 11.90 21.78 10.04
C LEU A 304 13.18 22.63 9.98
N ASP A 305 13.88 22.73 11.10
CA ASP A 305 15.10 23.51 11.22
C ASP A 305 16.23 22.93 10.36
N MET A 306 16.39 21.60 10.40
CA MET A 306 17.37 20.89 9.58
C MET A 306 17.12 21.07 8.08
N LYS A 307 15.86 20.99 7.65
CA LYS A 307 15.50 21.15 6.23
C LYS A 307 15.64 22.61 5.77
N LEU A 308 15.27 23.57 6.61
CA LEU A 308 15.48 24.98 6.33
C LEU A 308 16.96 25.28 6.15
N ASN A 309 17.82 24.72 7.01
CA ASN A 309 19.27 24.89 6.91
C ASN A 309 19.84 24.26 5.63
N GLN A 310 19.38 23.06 5.23
CA GLN A 310 19.77 22.47 3.94
C GLN A 310 19.31 23.28 2.73
N ASP A 311 18.09 23.81 2.75
CA ASP A 311 17.56 24.65 1.68
C ASP A 311 18.29 26.01 1.60
N LEU A 312 18.75 26.55 2.74
CA LEU A 312 19.56 27.77 2.83
C LEU A 312 20.99 27.53 2.32
N GLU A 313 21.64 26.45 2.73
CA GLU A 313 22.98 26.06 2.25
C GLU A 313 23.00 25.86 0.73
N LYS A 314 21.96 25.23 0.19
CA LYS A 314 21.81 25.04 -1.25
C LYS A 314 21.59 26.35 -2.00
N ARG A 315 20.85 27.29 -1.41
CA ARG A 315 20.69 28.63 -1.99
C ARG A 315 21.98 29.44 -1.93
N SER A 316 22.77 29.32 -0.87
CA SER A 316 24.07 30.00 -0.78
C SER A 316 25.07 29.44 -1.78
N SER A 317 25.12 28.12 -1.98
CA SER A 317 25.99 27.52 -3.00
C SER A 317 25.59 27.94 -4.41
N ASP A 318 24.29 27.95 -4.72
CA ASP A 318 23.79 28.38 -6.02
C ASP A 318 24.11 29.86 -6.28
N SER A 319 24.09 30.74 -5.25
CA SER A 319 24.48 32.14 -5.40
C SER A 319 25.98 32.35 -5.58
N GLU A 320 26.83 31.59 -4.88
CA GLU A 320 28.28 31.67 -5.03
C GLU A 320 28.73 31.19 -6.42
N ASP A 321 28.07 30.15 -6.96
CA ASP A 321 28.35 29.64 -8.30
C ASP A 321 27.94 30.64 -9.40
N ILE A 322 26.84 31.39 -9.18
CA ILE A 322 26.41 32.48 -10.09
C ILE A 322 27.39 33.65 -10.04
N GLU A 323 27.87 34.05 -8.86
CA GLU A 323 28.88 35.11 -8.72
C GLU A 323 30.21 34.73 -9.39
N ARG A 324 30.69 33.50 -9.18
CA ARG A 324 31.89 32.97 -9.86
C ARG A 324 31.74 32.92 -11.37
N GLY A 325 30.57 32.52 -11.86
CA GLY A 325 30.26 32.52 -13.30
C GLY A 325 30.30 33.93 -13.90
N SER A 326 29.76 34.92 -13.17
CA SER A 326 29.78 36.34 -13.56
C SER A 326 31.20 36.92 -13.57
N GLU A 327 32.02 36.61 -12.56
CA GLU A 327 33.41 37.06 -12.50
C GLU A 327 34.24 36.48 -13.64
N ASN A 328 34.10 35.18 -13.94
CA ASN A 328 34.80 34.54 -15.05
C ASN A 328 34.39 35.14 -16.41
N THR A 329 33.10 35.42 -16.61
CA THR A 329 32.60 36.05 -17.85
C THR A 329 33.12 37.48 -18.00
N THR A 330 33.23 38.21 -16.90
CA THR A 330 33.79 39.57 -16.87
C THR A 330 35.30 39.56 -17.14
N ALA A 331 36.01 38.57 -16.58
CA ALA A 331 37.43 38.36 -16.83
C ALA A 331 37.71 37.99 -18.29
N GLU A 332 36.92 37.09 -18.89
CA GLU A 332 37.02 36.75 -20.33
C GLU A 332 36.75 37.95 -21.23
N MET A 333 35.70 38.74 -20.96
CA MET A 333 35.44 39.98 -21.71
C MET A 333 36.58 40.99 -21.60
N SER A 334 37.22 41.09 -20.43
CA SER A 334 38.39 41.96 -20.23
C SER A 334 39.62 41.47 -21.01
N HIS A 335 39.80 40.14 -21.12
CA HIS A 335 40.87 39.52 -21.88
C HIS A 335 40.68 39.75 -23.39
N TYR A 336 39.45 39.61 -23.89
CA TYR A 336 39.09 39.88 -25.28
C TYR A 336 39.31 41.36 -25.64
N ARG A 337 38.94 42.29 -24.75
CA ARG A 337 39.15 43.74 -24.95
C ARG A 337 40.65 44.10 -25.00
N ARG A 338 41.50 43.40 -24.22
CA ARG A 338 42.97 43.56 -24.27
C ARG A 338 43.62 42.95 -25.51
N GLN A 339 43.02 41.93 -26.13
CA GLN A 339 43.47 41.39 -27.41
C GLN A 339 43.06 42.31 -28.57
N ALA A 340 41.81 42.76 -28.60
CA ALA A 340 41.33 43.72 -29.61
C ALA A 340 42.14 45.04 -29.63
N GLY A 341 42.53 45.55 -28.45
CA GLY A 341 43.42 46.72 -28.36
C GLY A 341 44.85 46.47 -28.85
N ARG A 342 45.36 45.23 -28.77
CA ARG A 342 46.67 44.86 -29.33
C ARG A 342 46.63 44.71 -30.85
N ASP A 343 45.54 44.17 -31.39
CA ASP A 343 45.36 44.05 -32.84
C ASP A 343 45.17 45.43 -33.50
N GLN A 344 44.50 46.39 -32.85
CA GLN A 344 44.43 47.78 -33.32
C GLN A 344 45.81 48.47 -33.36
N GLY A 345 46.67 48.26 -32.36
CA GLY A 345 48.04 48.77 -32.37
C GLY A 345 48.91 48.15 -33.48
N HIS A 346 48.64 46.91 -33.86
CA HIS A 346 49.34 46.25 -34.97
C HIS A 346 48.87 46.77 -36.34
N ILE A 347 47.58 47.10 -36.49
CA ILE A 347 47.04 47.72 -37.72
C ILE A 347 47.58 49.15 -37.93
N GLU A 348 47.72 49.97 -36.88
CA GLU A 348 48.35 51.30 -37.00
C GLU A 348 49.83 51.20 -37.39
N THR A 349 50.58 50.23 -36.85
CA THR A 349 51.99 50.05 -37.17
C THR A 349 52.22 49.60 -38.62
N VAL A 350 51.33 48.75 -39.17
CA VAL A 350 51.37 48.31 -40.57
C VAL A 350 50.94 49.43 -41.53
N THR A 351 50.00 50.31 -41.13
CA THR A 351 49.57 51.44 -41.97
C THR A 351 50.66 52.51 -42.12
N VAL A 352 51.49 52.74 -41.10
CA VAL A 352 52.62 53.70 -41.16
C VAL A 352 53.75 53.20 -42.06
N GLN A 353 54.00 51.88 -42.16
CA GLN A 353 55.03 51.33 -43.06
C GLN A 353 54.61 51.34 -44.55
N VAL A 354 53.32 51.27 -44.86
CA VAL A 354 52.83 51.29 -46.26
C VAL A 354 52.85 52.71 -46.85
N HIS A 355 52.76 53.76 -46.04
CA HIS A 355 52.89 55.15 -46.51
C HIS A 355 54.33 55.62 -46.77
N SER A 356 55.36 54.93 -46.23
CA SER A 356 56.77 55.27 -46.50
C SER A 356 57.37 54.65 -47.76
N VAL A 357 56.63 53.77 -48.47
CA VAL A 357 57.11 53.08 -49.68
C VAL A 357 56.44 53.60 -50.97
N SER A 358 55.44 54.48 -50.87
CA SER A 358 54.71 55.07 -52.03
C SER A 358 55.07 56.55 -52.29
N ALA A 359 56.25 57.00 -51.87
CA ALA A 359 56.77 58.36 -52.10
C ALA A 359 58.22 58.35 -52.67
N ARG A 360 58.52 57.36 -53.50
CA ARG A 360 59.69 57.32 -54.39
C ARG A 360 59.27 56.72 -55.72
N ASP A 361 58.61 57.54 -56.52
CA ASP A 361 58.74 57.59 -57.98
C ASP A 361 59.03 59.06 -58.35
#